data_AF-A0ABD4V783-F1
#
_entry.id   AF-A0ABD4V783-F1
#
_cell.length_a   1.000
_cell.length_b   1.000
_cell.length_c   1.000
_cell.angle_alpha   90.00
_cell.angle_beta   90.00
_cell.angle_gamma   90.00
#
_symmetry.space_group_name_H-M   'P 1'
#
loop_
_entity.id
_entity.type
_entity.pdbx_description
1 polymer ?
#
loop_
_entity_poly.entity_id
_entity_poly.type
_entity_poly.pdbx_seq_one_letter_code
_entity_poly.pdbx_strand_id
1 'polypeptide(L)'
;MDDRPATADALIRELEGHLLVAAARAEGRAEAVLFAGSLAWLTDSQRDEVETLFEEAHLALARLSWERTARRGGELRAEYEERYRALRRRWCATVLLGAALALAALALTTVRVG
;
A
#
# COMPACT_ATOMS: atom_id res chain seq x y z
N MET A 1 7.38 -26.73 3.87
CA MET A 1 7.47 -26.11 5.20
C MET A 1 8.72 -25.23 5.23
N ASP A 2 8.66 -24.10 4.54
CA ASP A 2 9.67 -23.05 4.62
C ASP A 2 8.91 -21.73 4.84
N ASP A 3 8.45 -21.52 6.07
CA ASP A 3 7.65 -20.35 6.50
C ASP A 3 8.51 -19.11 6.79
N ARG A 4 9.84 -19.21 6.65
CA ARG A 4 10.79 -18.14 6.99
C ARG A 4 10.59 -16.81 6.23
N PRO A 5 10.19 -16.76 4.94
CA PRO A 5 10.00 -15.47 4.26
C PRO A 5 8.70 -14.75 4.69
N ALA A 6 7.62 -15.50 4.96
CA ALA A 6 6.36 -14.90 5.39
C ALA A 6 6.46 -14.26 6.78
N THR A 7 7.26 -14.84 7.67
CA THR A 7 7.56 -14.26 8.99
C THR A 7 8.47 -13.04 8.88
N ALA A 8 9.50 -13.07 8.05
CA ALA A 8 10.39 -11.93 7.83
C ALA A 8 9.63 -10.72 7.28
N ASP A 9 8.77 -10.93 6.28
CA ASP A 9 7.93 -9.88 5.71
C ASP A 9 6.93 -9.31 6.72
N ALA A 10 6.39 -10.15 7.61
CA ALA A 10 5.51 -9.69 8.68
C ALA A 10 6.23 -8.80 9.70
N LEU A 11 7.43 -9.22 10.11
CA LEU A 11 8.30 -8.44 11.01
C LEU A 11 8.73 -7.11 10.39
N ILE A 12 9.07 -7.09 9.10
CA ILE A 12 9.42 -5.86 8.38
C ILE A 12 8.25 -4.88 8.39
N ARG A 13 7.03 -5.34 8.08
CA ARG A 13 5.83 -4.48 8.11
C ARG A 13 5.54 -3.91 9.50
N GLU A 14 5.71 -4.72 10.54
CA GLU A 14 5.53 -4.27 11.92
C GLU A 14 6.58 -3.22 12.31
N LEU A 15 7.84 -3.47 11.96
CA LEU A 15 8.94 -2.54 12.19
C LEU A 15 8.73 -1.23 11.43
N GLU A 16 8.37 -1.28 10.15
CA GLU A 16 8.02 -0.11 9.33
C GLU A 16 6.89 0.70 9.98
N GLY A 17 5.84 0.03 10.48
CA GLY A 17 4.76 0.68 11.20
C GLY A 17 5.23 1.43 12.44
N HIS A 18 6.08 0.80 13.26
CA HIS A 18 6.68 1.43 14.43
C HIS A 18 7.57 2.62 14.06
N LEU A 19 8.39 2.47 13.01
CA LEU A 19 9.27 3.54 12.55
C LEU A 19 8.50 4.74 12.01
N LEU A 20 7.40 4.52 11.29
CA LEU A 20 6.53 5.60 10.80
C LEU A 20 5.92 6.39 11.96
N VAL A 21 5.41 5.71 12.99
CA VAL A 21 4.85 6.37 14.18
C VAL A 21 5.93 7.13 14.95
N ALA A 22 7.12 6.53 15.11
CA ALA A 22 8.24 7.18 15.78
C ALA A 22 8.71 8.44 15.03
N ALA A 23 8.77 8.37 13.70
CA ALA A 23 9.13 9.50 12.84
C ALA A 23 8.11 10.63 12.96
N ALA A 24 6.80 10.34 12.83
CA ALA A 24 5.76 11.37 12.96
C ALA A 24 5.74 12.04 14.34
N ARG A 25 6.09 11.31 15.41
CA ARG A 25 6.22 11.90 16.74
C ARG A 25 7.46 12.80 16.87
N ALA A 26 8.55 12.45 16.21
CA ALA A 26 9.74 13.30 16.19
C ALA A 26 9.50 14.58 15.37
N GLU A 27 8.83 14.46 14.23
CA GLU A 27 8.46 15.58 13.36
C GLU A 27 7.47 16.52 14.05
N GLY A 28 6.39 15.97 14.62
CA GLY A 28 5.40 16.75 15.38
C GLY A 28 6.01 17.52 16.55
N ARG A 29 6.99 16.92 17.26
CA ARG A 29 7.76 17.62 18.32
C ARG A 29 8.58 18.78 17.78
N ALA A 30 9.30 18.57 16.69
CA ALA A 30 10.13 19.61 16.10
C ALA A 30 9.26 20.79 15.60
N GLU A 31 8.14 20.48 14.95
CA GLU A 31 7.18 21.49 14.49
C GLU A 31 6.49 22.21 15.64
N ALA A 32 6.13 21.50 16.72
CA ALA A 32 5.53 22.07 17.93
C ALA A 32 6.42 23.16 18.54
N VAL A 33 7.70 22.86 18.74
CA VAL A 33 8.69 23.81 19.29
C VAL A 33 8.85 25.03 18.39
N LEU A 34 8.92 24.84 17.07
CA LEU A 34 9.00 25.95 16.12
C LEU A 34 7.73 26.81 16.15
N PHE A 35 6.56 26.18 16.18
CA PHE A 35 5.27 26.85 16.21
C PHE A 35 5.08 27.64 17.50
N ALA A 36 5.27 27.01 18.66
CA ALA A 36 5.16 27.68 19.94
C ALA A 36 6.24 28.77 20.09
N GLY A 37 7.46 28.52 19.61
CA GLY A 37 8.56 29.50 19.54
C GLY A 37 8.21 30.78 18.77
N SER A 38 7.36 30.68 17.74
CA SER A 38 6.88 31.85 16.99
C SER A 38 5.93 32.74 17.80
N LEU A 39 5.34 32.22 18.88
CA LEU A 39 4.40 32.91 19.75
C LEU A 39 5.14 33.50 20.96
N ALA A 40 5.83 34.62 20.74
CA ALA A 40 6.68 35.27 21.74
C ALA A 40 5.94 35.79 22.99
N TRP A 41 4.61 35.86 22.94
CA TRP A 41 3.76 36.32 24.05
C TRP A 41 3.36 35.22 25.03
N LEU A 42 3.68 33.95 24.73
CA LEU A 42 3.39 32.82 25.61
C LEU A 42 4.39 32.73 26.77
N THR A 43 3.88 32.45 27.97
CA THR A 43 4.71 31.98 29.09
C THR A 43 5.22 30.56 28.82
N ASP A 44 6.23 30.12 29.57
CA ASP A 44 6.78 28.76 29.43
C ASP A 44 5.72 27.68 29.67
N SER A 45 4.83 27.86 30.65
CA SER A 45 3.74 26.92 30.90
C SER A 45 2.73 26.84 29.76
N GLN A 46 2.43 27.98 29.11
CA GLN A 46 1.54 28.01 27.96
C GLN A 46 2.20 27.43 26.72
N ARG A 47 3.52 27.60 26.59
CA ARG A 47 4.34 27.02 25.53
C ARG A 47 4.33 25.50 25.60
N ASP A 48 4.60 24.91 26.77
CA ASP A 48 4.55 23.46 26.98
C ASP A 48 3.16 22.87 26.67
N GLU A 49 2.09 23.57 27.06
CA GLU A 49 0.71 23.16 26.77
C GLU A 49 0.42 23.18 25.26
N VAL A 50 0.81 24.25 24.57
CA VAL A 50 0.66 24.37 23.11
C VAL A 50 1.47 23.30 22.38
N GLU A 51 2.71 23.05 22.81
CA GLU A 51 3.56 22.03 22.21
C GLU A 51 2.93 20.63 22.32
N THR A 52 2.43 20.28 23.52
CA THR A 52 1.75 18.99 23.76
C THR A 52 0.49 18.84 22.89
N LEU A 53 -0.37 19.86 22.84
CA LEU A 53 -1.59 19.83 22.03
C LEU A 53 -1.28 19.78 20.53
N PHE A 54 -0.21 20.47 20.10
CA PHE A 54 0.23 20.43 18.72
C PHE A 54 0.73 19.03 18.34
N GLU A 55 1.55 18.39 19.17
CA GLU A 55 2.02 17.03 18.95
C GLU A 55 0.86 16.04 18.79
N GLU A 56 -0.15 16.11 19.66
CA GLU A 56 -1.34 15.26 19.59
C GLU A 56 -2.13 15.49 18.29
N ALA A 57 -2.36 16.76 17.93
CA ALA A 57 -3.05 17.12 16.69
C ALA A 57 -2.27 16.67 15.45
N HIS A 58 -0.95 16.84 15.45
CA HIS A 58 -0.06 16.43 14.35
C HIS A 58 -0.11 14.91 14.16
N LEU A 59 0.00 14.13 15.25
CA LEU A 59 -0.10 12.66 15.20
C LEU A 59 -1.47 12.19 14.68
N ALA A 60 -2.56 12.83 15.11
CA ALA A 60 -3.90 12.52 14.63
C ALA A 60 -4.03 12.79 13.12
N LEU A 61 -3.48 13.92 12.64
CA LEU A 61 -3.51 14.28 11.22
C LEU A 61 -2.65 13.33 10.37
N ALA A 62 -1.45 12.99 10.84
CA ALA A 62 -0.56 12.04 10.18
C ALA A 62 -1.24 10.68 10.01
N ARG A 63 -1.91 10.18 11.07
CA ARG A 63 -2.69 8.94 11.00
C ARG A 63 -3.79 8.99 9.95
N LEU A 64 -4.59 10.06 9.92
CA LEU A 64 -5.66 10.23 8.92
C LEU A 64 -5.11 10.34 7.48
N SER A 65 -3.93 10.92 7.31
CA SER A 65 -3.22 10.97 6.02
C SER A 65 -2.83 9.57 5.54
N TRP A 66 -2.21 8.78 6.42
CA TRP A 66 -1.80 7.41 6.11
C TRP A 66 -3.00 6.49 5.83
N GLU A 67 -4.07 6.57 6.63
CA GLU A 67 -5.29 5.77 6.42
C GLU A 67 -5.91 6.08 5.05
N ARG A 68 -5.98 7.35 4.65
CA ARG A 68 -6.45 7.73 3.32
C ARG A 68 -5.55 7.21 2.21
N THR A 69 -4.23 7.31 2.38
CA THR A 69 -3.26 6.84 1.40
C THR A 69 -3.31 5.32 1.24
N ALA A 70 -3.38 4.59 2.35
CA ALA A 70 -3.51 3.14 2.36
C ALA A 70 -4.81 2.67 1.68
N ARG A 71 -5.94 3.32 2.01
CA ARG A 71 -7.22 3.04 1.35
C ARG A 71 -7.14 3.28 -0.16
N ARG A 72 -6.60 4.43 -0.58
CA ARG A 72 -6.49 4.75 -2.00
C ARG A 72 -5.56 3.81 -2.75
N GLY A 73 -4.45 3.42 -2.13
CA GLY A 73 -3.53 2.41 -2.66
C GLY A 73 -4.22 1.05 -2.85
N GLY A 74 -5.04 0.64 -1.87
CA GLY A 74 -5.86 -0.58 -1.96
C GLY A 74 -6.88 -0.53 -3.09
N GLU A 75 -7.61 0.57 -3.22
CA GLU A 75 -8.57 0.79 -4.33
C GLU A 75 -7.89 0.70 -5.70
N LEU A 76 -6.76 1.39 -5.88
CA LEU A 76 -5.98 1.33 -7.11
C LEU A 76 -5.53 -0.10 -7.41
N ARG A 77 -4.98 -0.80 -6.41
CA ARG A 77 -4.51 -2.17 -6.60
C ARG A 77 -5.64 -3.11 -6.99
N ALA A 78 -6.82 -2.98 -6.38
CA ALA A 78 -8.00 -3.75 -6.75
C ALA A 78 -8.40 -3.50 -8.22
N GLU A 79 -8.47 -2.24 -8.66
CA GLU A 79 -8.79 -1.88 -10.04
C GLU A 79 -7.79 -2.48 -11.05
N TYR A 80 -6.48 -2.40 -10.74
CA TYR A 80 -5.44 -2.98 -11.58
C TYR A 80 -5.51 -4.51 -11.63
N GLU A 81 -5.72 -5.17 -10.49
CA GLU A 81 -5.84 -6.62 -10.44
C GLU A 81 -7.06 -7.14 -11.20
N GLU A 82 -8.19 -6.42 -11.14
CA GLU A 82 -9.38 -6.77 -11.93
C GLU A 82 -9.10 -6.68 -13.44
N ARG A 83 -8.48 -5.60 -13.89
CA ARG A 83 -8.07 -5.42 -15.29
C ARG A 83 -7.08 -6.50 -15.71
N TYR A 84 -6.09 -6.81 -14.88
CA TYR A 84 -5.11 -7.86 -15.16
C TYR A 84 -5.76 -9.24 -15.23
N ARG A 85 -6.64 -9.58 -14.29
CA ARG A 85 -7.40 -10.85 -14.31
C ARG A 85 -8.25 -10.96 -15.58
N ALA A 86 -8.91 -9.88 -16.01
CA ALA A 86 -9.68 -9.86 -17.24
C ALA A 86 -8.80 -10.10 -18.48
N LEU A 87 -7.66 -9.42 -18.57
CA LEU A 87 -6.72 -9.60 -19.66
C LEU A 87 -6.16 -11.03 -19.69
N ARG A 88 -5.71 -11.53 -18.54
CA ARG A 88 -5.21 -12.91 -18.39
C ARG A 88 -6.24 -13.94 -18.83
N ARG A 89 -7.52 -13.78 -18.46
CA ARG A 89 -8.60 -14.67 -18.92
C ARG A 89 -8.74 -14.66 -20.45
N ARG A 90 -8.68 -13.49 -21.09
CA ARG A 90 -8.76 -13.36 -22.56
C ARG A 90 -7.57 -14.03 -23.26
N TRP A 91 -6.37 -13.84 -22.73
CA TRP A 91 -5.17 -14.51 -23.24
C TRP A 91 -5.26 -16.03 -23.08
N CYS A 92 -5.65 -16.53 -21.91
CA CYS A 92 -5.87 -17.96 -21.71
C CYS A 92 -6.92 -18.51 -22.69
N ALA A 93 -8.05 -17.83 -22.87
CA ALA A 93 -9.09 -18.26 -23.80
C ALA A 93 -8.61 -18.29 -25.26
N THR A 94 -7.90 -17.27 -25.71
CA THR A 94 -7.37 -17.20 -27.09
C THR A 94 -6.32 -18.29 -27.35
N VAL A 95 -5.42 -18.54 -26.41
CA VAL A 95 -4.42 -19.61 -26.51
C VAL A 95 -5.10 -20.99 -26.53
N LEU A 96 -6.07 -21.23 -25.64
CA LEU A 96 -6.81 -22.50 -25.60
C LEU A 96 -7.61 -22.76 -26.88
N LEU A 97 -8.31 -21.73 -27.40
CA LEU A 97 -9.04 -21.83 -28.66
C LEU A 97 -8.09 -22.08 -29.84
N GLY A 98 -6.96 -21.37 -29.90
CA GLY A 98 -5.94 -21.58 -30.93
C GLY A 98 -5.38 -23.00 -30.91
N ALA A 99 -5.09 -23.53 -29.72
CA ALA A 99 -4.62 -24.91 -29.56
C ALA A 99 -5.68 -25.93 -29.99
N ALA A 100 -6.95 -25.74 -29.61
CA ALA A 100 -8.05 -26.61 -30.01
C ALA A 100 -8.25 -26.63 -31.54
N LEU A 101 -8.20 -25.46 -32.19
CA LEU A 101 -8.29 -25.35 -33.65
C LEU A 101 -7.10 -26.03 -34.35
N ALA A 102 -5.88 -25.86 -33.84
CA ALA A 102 -4.69 -26.50 -34.38
C ALA A 102 -4.78 -28.04 -34.28
N LEU A 103 -5.24 -28.57 -33.13
CA LEU A 103 -5.46 -30.00 -32.94
C LEU A 103 -6.56 -30.54 -33.87
N ALA A 104 -7.67 -29.81 -34.02
CA ALA A 104 -8.74 -30.18 -34.93
C ALA A 104 -8.28 -30.20 -36.40
N ALA A 105 -7.49 -29.21 -36.82
CA ALA A 105 -6.91 -29.18 -38.16
C ALA A 105 -5.96 -30.35 -38.40
N LEU A 106 -5.09 -30.66 -37.43
CA LEU A 106 -4.19 -31.80 -37.51
C LEU A 106 -4.98 -33.11 -37.64
N ALA A 107 -6.00 -33.32 -36.80
CA ALA A 107 -6.86 -34.50 -36.86
C ALA A 107 -7.59 -34.63 -38.22
N LEU A 108 -8.07 -33.52 -38.78
CA LEU A 108 -8.70 -33.51 -40.10
C LEU A 108 -7.71 -33.90 -41.21
N THR A 109 -6.47 -33.41 -41.14
CA THR A 109 -5.43 -33.79 -42.11
C THR A 109 -5.04 -35.26 -41.99
N THR A 110 -4.98 -35.83 -40.78
CA THR A 110 -4.70 -37.26 -40.61
C THR A 110 -5.82 -38.15 -41.14
N VAL A 111 -7.08 -37.76 -40.94
CA VAL A 111 -8.25 -38.51 -41.46
C VAL A 111 -8.35 -38.42 -42.99
N ARG A 112 -7.85 -37.35 -43.60
CA ARG A 112 -7.88 -37.16 -45.06
C ARG A 112 -6.74 -37.86 -45.81
N VAL A 113 -5.65 -38.19 -45.11
CA VAL A 113 -4.45 -38.81 -45.70
C VAL A 113 -4.43 -40.33 -45.51
N GLY A 114 -5.14 -40.87 -44.50
CA GLY A 114 -5.33 -42.31 -44.29
C GLY A 114 -6.52 -42.85 -45.06
#